data_AF-A0A954UIQ6-F1
#
_entry.id   AF-A0A954UIQ6-F1
#
_cell.length_a   1.000
_cell.length_b   1.000
_cell.length_c   1.000
_cell.angle_alpha   90.00
_cell.angle_beta   90.00
_cell.angle_gamma   90.00
#
_symmetry.space_group_name_H-M   'P 1'
#
loop_
_entity.id
_entity.type
_entity.pdbx_description
1 polymer ?
#
loop_
_entity_poly.entity_id
_entity_poly.type
_entity_poly.pdbx_seq_one_letter_code
_entity_poly.pdbx_strand_id
1 'polypeptide(L)'
;MAPILVMMVWGAFEFTRFSMVRHIADNAAYEAARCVIVPGGSVDEAEAKAADVLKVLGIRNAVVEVYPATIDEETPLVTVSVTVPAAKNMWGAS
;
A
#
# COMPACT_ATOMS: atom_id res chain seq x y z
N MET A 1 -23.11 22.02 21.88
CA MET A 1 -23.38 20.78 21.12
C MET A 1 -22.68 20.77 19.76
N ALA A 2 -22.85 21.80 18.92
CA ALA A 2 -22.24 21.88 17.59
C ALA A 2 -20.73 21.55 17.47
N PRO A 3 -19.81 22.04 18.34
CA PRO A 3 -18.37 21.81 18.13
C PRO A 3 -17.93 20.35 18.34
N ILE A 4 -18.57 19.63 19.27
CA ILE A 4 -18.26 18.21 19.53
C ILE A 4 -18.72 17.35 18.35
N LEU A 5 -19.90 17.63 17.82
CA LEU A 5 -20.44 16.91 16.66
C LEU A 5 -19.53 17.09 15.44
N VAL A 6 -19.07 18.32 15.18
CA VAL A 6 -18.13 18.59 14.08
C VAL A 6 -16.82 17.82 14.24
N MET A 7 -16.26 17.78 15.45
CA MET A 7 -15.05 16.98 15.73
C MET A 7 -15.27 15.49 15.53
N MET A 8 -16.41 14.95 15.97
CA MET A 8 -16.74 13.53 15.78
C MET A 8 -16.89 13.18 14.30
N VAL A 9 -17.53 14.06 13.51
CA VAL A 9 -17.71 13.86 12.06
C VAL A 9 -16.35 13.89 11.36
N TRP A 10 -15.48 14.86 11.67
CA TRP A 10 -14.12 14.90 11.11
C TRP A 10 -13.32 13.65 11.49
N GLY A 11 -13.35 13.25 12.77
CA GLY A 11 -12.70 12.03 13.23
C GLY A 11 -13.18 10.80 12.46
N ALA A 12 -14.48 10.67 12.22
CA ALA A 12 -15.03 9.56 11.43
C ALA A 12 -14.55 9.55 9.98
N PHE A 13 -14.42 10.72 9.34
CA PHE A 13 -13.81 10.81 7.99
C PHE A 13 -12.34 10.38 8.01
N GLU A 14 -11.58 10.80 9.00
CA GLU A 14 -10.16 10.46 9.13
C GLU A 14 -9.95 8.95 9.35
N PHE A 15 -10.75 8.34 10.22
CA PHE A 15 -10.72 6.88 10.45
C PHE A 15 -11.11 6.09 9.20
N THR A 16 -12.10 6.58 8.45
CA THR A 16 -12.49 5.96 7.18
C THR A 16 -11.35 6.02 6.17
N ARG A 17 -10.67 7.17 6.05
CA ARG A 17 -9.51 7.33 5.18
C ARG A 17 -8.36 6.41 5.61
N PHE A 18 -8.08 6.31 6.91
CA PHE A 18 -7.05 5.40 7.43
C PHE A 18 -7.33 3.95 7.06
N SER A 19 -8.57 3.49 7.24
CA SER A 19 -8.99 2.13 6.85
C SER A 19 -8.79 1.88 5.35
N MET A 20 -9.17 2.85 4.52
CA MET A 20 -9.02 2.78 3.06
C MET A 20 -7.55 2.71 2.62
N VAL A 21 -6.67 3.49 3.25
CA VAL A 21 -5.21 3.46 3.00
C VAL A 21 -4.64 2.07 3.33
N ARG A 22 -4.99 1.52 4.50
CA ARG A 22 -4.55 0.17 4.89
C ARG A 22 -5.03 -0.89 3.91
N HIS A 23 -6.31 -0.87 3.53
CA HIS A 23 -6.87 -1.84 2.60
C HIS A 23 -6.19 -1.82 1.23
N ILE A 24 -5.85 -0.63 0.73
CA ILE A 24 -5.16 -0.52 -0.55
C ILE A 24 -3.68 -0.89 -0.45
N ALA A 25 -3.02 -0.67 0.69
CA ALA A 25 -1.68 -1.19 0.91
C ALA A 25 -1.66 -2.73 0.89
N ASP A 26 -2.60 -3.37 1.59
CA ASP A 26 -2.75 -4.84 1.59
C ASP A 26 -3.04 -5.36 0.17
N ASN A 27 -3.92 -4.68 -0.57
CA ASN A 27 -4.23 -5.04 -1.95
C ASN A 27 -3.04 -4.84 -2.90
N ALA A 28 -2.26 -3.78 -2.72
CA ALA A 28 -1.07 -3.52 -3.52
C ALA A 28 0.00 -4.59 -3.29
N ALA A 29 0.24 -4.98 -2.03
CA ALA A 29 1.16 -6.06 -1.70
C ALA A 29 0.71 -7.39 -2.32
N TYR A 30 -0.58 -7.71 -2.24
CA TYR A 30 -1.14 -8.93 -2.83
C TYR A 30 -1.01 -8.97 -4.36
N GLU A 31 -1.40 -7.89 -5.05
CA GLU A 31 -1.33 -7.82 -6.51
C GLU A 31 0.10 -7.83 -7.04
N ALA A 32 1.03 -7.17 -6.33
CA ALA A 32 2.45 -7.21 -6.68
C ALA A 32 3.04 -8.61 -6.48
N ALA A 33 2.79 -9.25 -5.32
CA ALA A 33 3.24 -10.62 -5.06
C ALA A 33 2.67 -11.61 -6.09
N ARG A 34 1.39 -11.48 -6.45
CA ARG A 34 0.75 -12.30 -7.47
C ARG A 34 1.38 -12.12 -8.85
N CYS A 35 1.83 -10.92 -9.18
CA CYS A 35 2.48 -10.64 -10.47
C CYS A 35 3.82 -11.36 -10.61
N VAL A 36 4.58 -11.47 -9.52
CA VAL A 36 5.98 -11.95 -9.55
C VAL A 36 6.17 -13.37 -9.03
N ILE A 37 5.10 -14.05 -8.61
CA ILE A 37 5.18 -15.47 -8.18
C ILE A 37 5.48 -16.43 -9.34
N VAL A 38 5.36 -15.98 -10.58
CA VAL A 38 5.67 -16.78 -11.77
C VAL A 38 7.17 -16.70 -12.05
N PRO A 39 7.84 -17.83 -12.37
CA PRO A 39 9.25 -17.81 -12.74
C PRO A 39 9.53 -16.85 -13.90
N GLY A 40 10.56 -16.02 -13.74
CA GLY A 40 10.91 -14.95 -14.69
C GLY A 40 10.27 -13.59 -14.40
N GLY A 41 9.45 -13.46 -13.35
CA GLY A 41 8.98 -12.16 -12.86
C GLY A 41 10.13 -11.32 -12.28
N SER A 42 10.06 -10.00 -12.46
CA SER A 42 11.10 -9.08 -11.96
C SER A 42 10.63 -8.23 -10.77
N VAL A 43 11.58 -7.75 -9.96
CA VAL A 43 11.29 -6.80 -8.87
C VAL A 43 10.67 -5.51 -9.43
N ASP A 44 11.19 -5.02 -10.57
CA ASP A 44 10.69 -3.82 -11.24
C ASP A 44 9.20 -3.94 -11.62
N GLU A 45 8.77 -5.13 -12.06
CA GLU A 45 7.36 -5.40 -12.36
C GLU A 45 6.48 -5.40 -11.10
N ALA A 46 6.96 -5.97 -9.99
CA ALA A 46 6.25 -5.91 -8.70
C ALA A 46 6.10 -4.47 -8.22
N GLU A 47 7.18 -3.67 -8.29
CA GLU A 47 7.15 -2.26 -7.90
C GLU A 47 6.20 -1.44 -8.78
N ALA A 48 6.23 -1.65 -10.10
CA ALA A 48 5.33 -0.99 -11.03
C ALA A 48 3.87 -1.36 -10.74
N LYS A 49 3.59 -2.65 -10.52
CA LYS A 49 2.24 -3.15 -10.20
C LYS A 49 1.73 -2.59 -8.87
N ALA A 50 2.55 -2.59 -7.83
CA ALA A 50 2.22 -2.00 -6.54
C ALA A 50 1.95 -0.50 -6.69
N ALA A 51 2.79 0.24 -7.42
CA ALA A 51 2.63 1.66 -7.66
C ALA A 51 1.31 1.97 -8.38
N ASP A 52 0.91 1.17 -9.36
CA ASP A 52 -0.34 1.35 -10.09
C ASP A 52 -1.58 1.15 -9.20
N VAL A 53 -1.55 0.17 -8.29
CA VAL A 53 -2.63 -0.02 -7.31
C VAL A 53 -2.68 1.15 -6.31
N LEU A 54 -1.52 1.61 -5.83
CA LEU A 54 -1.42 2.71 -4.87
C LEU A 54 -1.85 4.07 -5.45
N LYS A 55 -1.69 4.28 -6.77
CA LYS A 55 -2.15 5.48 -7.48
C LYS A 55 -3.66 5.68 -7.39
N VAL A 56 -4.46 4.61 -7.25
CA VAL A 56 -5.93 4.67 -7.16
C VAL A 56 -6.40 5.59 -6.04
N LEU A 57 -5.67 5.61 -4.90
CA LEU A 57 -5.97 6.49 -3.76
C LEU A 57 -5.08 7.72 -3.66
N GLY A 58 -4.19 7.93 -4.64
CA GLY A 58 -3.18 8.99 -4.59
C GLY A 58 -2.24 8.85 -3.39
N ILE A 59 -1.88 7.63 -3.00
CA ILE A 59 -0.95 7.36 -1.90
C ILE A 59 0.42 7.96 -2.25
N ARG A 60 1.05 8.64 -1.28
CA ARG A 60 2.35 9.29 -1.43
C ARG A 60 3.40 8.59 -0.57
N ASN A 61 4.62 8.57 -1.08
CA ASN A 61 5.82 8.06 -0.38
C ASN A 61 5.67 6.62 0.12
N ALA A 62 4.92 5.78 -0.60
CA ALA A 62 4.92 4.36 -0.31
C ALA A 62 6.27 3.75 -0.70
N VAL A 63 6.77 2.86 0.14
CA VAL A 63 7.98 2.08 -0.10
C VAL A 63 7.55 0.64 -0.36
N VAL A 64 7.94 0.09 -1.50
CA VAL A 64 7.68 -1.30 -1.88
C VAL A 64 9.02 -2.02 -1.83
N GLU A 65 9.10 -3.10 -1.07
CA GLU A 65 10.29 -3.94 -0.95
C GLU A 65 9.93 -5.36 -1.36
N VAL A 66 10.75 -5.95 -2.22
CA VAL A 66 10.60 -7.32 -2.69
C VAL A 66 11.81 -8.13 -2.26
N TYR A 67 11.55 -9.30 -1.65
CA TYR A 67 12.58 -10.24 -1.24
C TYR A 67 12.21 -11.66 -1.65
N PRO A 68 13.12 -12.43 -2.29
CA PRO A 68 14.47 -12.06 -2.70
C PRO A 68 14.50 -11.11 -3.91
N ALA A 69 15.63 -10.40 -4.09
CA ALA A 69 15.78 -9.40 -5.16
C ALA A 69 15.89 -9.99 -6.58
N THR A 70 16.19 -11.28 -6.68
CA THR A 70 16.22 -12.03 -7.93
C THR A 70 15.24 -13.18 -7.80
N ILE A 71 14.32 -13.31 -8.76
CA ILE A 71 13.28 -14.34 -8.79
C ILE A 71 13.60 -15.26 -9.96
N ASP A 72 14.02 -16.47 -9.64
CA ASP A 72 14.33 -17.53 -10.60
C ASP A 72 13.43 -18.77 -10.39
N GLU A 73 13.61 -19.80 -11.20
CA GLU A 73 12.87 -21.06 -11.08
C GLU A 73 13.18 -21.82 -9.78
N GLU A 74 14.28 -21.49 -9.10
CA GLU A 74 14.69 -22.10 -7.83
C GLU A 74 14.11 -21.36 -6.61
N THR A 75 13.58 -20.15 -6.80
CA THR A 75 13.03 -19.30 -5.74
C THR A 75 11.67 -19.84 -5.27
N PRO A 76 11.58 -20.42 -4.06
CA PRO A 76 10.34 -21.07 -3.61
C PRO A 76 9.34 -20.10 -3.01
N LEU A 77 9.77 -18.90 -2.64
CA LEU A 77 8.99 -17.91 -1.91
C LEU A 77 9.45 -16.50 -2.30
N VAL A 78 8.47 -15.65 -2.62
CA VAL A 78 8.67 -14.21 -2.79
C VAL A 78 7.81 -13.48 -1.75
N THR A 79 8.44 -12.55 -1.03
CA THR A 79 7.82 -11.67 -0.05
C THR A 79 7.78 -10.26 -0.62
N VAL A 80 6.59 -9.66 -0.64
CA VAL A 80 6.41 -8.26 -1.02
C VAL A 80 5.89 -7.50 0.20
N SER A 81 6.62 -6.47 0.61
CA SER A 81 6.27 -5.57 1.71
C SER A 81 5.93 -4.20 1.15
N VAL A 82 4.77 -3.65 1.54
CA VAL A 82 4.34 -2.31 1.15
C VAL A 82 4.18 -1.46 2.41
N THR A 83 5.07 -0.50 2.58
CA THR A 83 5.05 0.43 3.70
C THR A 83 4.48 1.77 3.25
N VAL A 84 3.36 2.18 3.87
CA VAL A 84 2.73 3.49 3.59
C VAL A 84 2.84 4.39 4.83
N PRO A 85 3.52 5.55 4.74
CA PRO A 85 3.64 6.46 5.86
C PRO A 85 2.30 7.15 6.13
N ALA A 86 1.66 6.81 7.26
CA ALA A 86 0.36 7.33 7.65
C ALA A 86 0.36 8.87 7.74
N ALA A 87 1.40 9.47 8.33
CA ALA A 87 1.52 10.93 8.51
C ALA A 87 1.44 11.72 7.19
N LYS A 88 1.86 11.14 6.06
CA LYS A 88 1.85 11.81 4.75
C LYS A 88 0.58 11.53 3.93
N ASN A 89 -0.27 10.62 4.41
CA ASN A 89 -1.48 10.16 3.71
C ASN A 89 -2.78 10.41 4.51
N MET A 90 -2.65 11.06 5.66
CA MET A 90 -3.71 11.49 6.58
C MET A 90 -3.84 13.01 6.53
N TRP A 91 -5.07 13.54 6.59
CA TRP A 91 -5.32 14.97 6.51
C TRP A 91 -5.07 15.68 7.84
N GLY A 92 -5.26 14.99 8.96
CA GLY A 92 -5.00 15.54 10.29
C GLY A 92 -3.53 15.51 10.73
N ALA A 93 -2.66 14.82 9.97
CA ALA A 93 -1.26 14.57 10.32
C ALA A 93 -0.25 15.19 9.32
N SER A 94 -0.73 15.95 8.34
CA SER A 94 0.05 16.59 7.28
C SER A 94 0.73 17.89 7.73
#